data_AF-A0A550HIF3-F1
#
_entry.id   AF-A0A550HIF3-F1
#
_cell.length_a   1.000
_cell.length_b   1.000
_cell.length_c   1.000
_cell.angle_alpha   90.00
_cell.angle_beta   90.00
_cell.angle_gamma   90.00
#
_symmetry.space_group_name_H-M   'P 1'
#
loop_
_entity.id
_entity.type
_entity.pdbx_description
1 polymer ?
#
loop_
_entity_poly.entity_id
_entity_poly.type
_entity_poly.pdbx_seq_one_letter_code
_entity_poly.pdbx_strand_id
1 'polypeptide(L)'
;MPPAQTSTTPALGGSRWNTFPTTRTMRARQFFTGAEPLLQGVVDALRSIDREVLEHQIHATLGLGTRETSLPLAVGPDSASAARELGAQAEKIGREIASWATATLDRLLTHRIPLPAGPLVVRSHCDGHLLTHRAADLLMGSRGGPVAMQLYNEWLHQMVLLRDALLPFTNWQNVPLLVTPTGLRHIESARDSFLTELLVRQIRHTSIVDFARHAVTGTSGPAGYGFDHDGGTVLPAVIGTPPLTAPRHLLTWRPGPVAGDTITYVPESQDYYAAPCTLIDHLPPAAAAQGPVTGRVVIGPVVDGTRTARIAVTHDGTTAHLDLGQALRGHRFAHQTAATDAATVGNTRTAELWTALRAPGLLWTQDGDVTLEATGQDNLVALALLGRLYPDNVVLRPAGHHAGPAAAGTNGPGRLIVDLPDHDVMERQDSPLETQ
;
A
#
# COMPACT_ATOMS: atom_id res chain seq x y z
N MET A 1 -29.01 -29.88 -30.62
CA MET A 1 -29.43 -29.23 -29.37
C MET A 1 -28.18 -28.93 -28.56
N PRO A 2 -27.91 -27.67 -28.19
CA PRO A 2 -26.85 -27.38 -27.24
C PRO A 2 -27.27 -27.86 -25.84
N PRO A 3 -26.35 -28.35 -24.99
CA PRO A 3 -26.67 -28.69 -23.62
C PRO A 3 -26.98 -27.42 -22.83
N ALA A 4 -28.08 -27.45 -22.08
CA ALA A 4 -28.47 -26.38 -21.18
C ALA A 4 -27.37 -26.18 -20.13
N GLN A 5 -26.79 -24.98 -20.07
CA GLN A 5 -25.99 -24.55 -18.94
C GLN A 5 -26.95 -24.34 -17.76
N THR A 6 -27.08 -25.36 -16.91
CA THR A 6 -27.65 -25.16 -15.58
C THR A 6 -26.61 -24.47 -14.71
N SER A 7 -26.66 -23.14 -14.68
CA SER A 7 -25.99 -22.34 -13.66
C SER A 7 -26.68 -22.61 -12.31
N THR A 8 -26.25 -23.66 -11.61
CA THR A 8 -26.74 -23.98 -10.27
C THR A 8 -25.96 -23.16 -9.24
N THR A 9 -26.33 -21.88 -9.09
CA THR A 9 -25.94 -21.12 -7.90
C THR A 9 -26.49 -21.87 -6.67
N PRO A 10 -25.64 -22.31 -5.73
CA PRO A 10 -26.12 -23.04 -4.57
C PRO A 10 -27.04 -22.15 -3.74
N ALA A 11 -28.15 -22.71 -3.25
CA ALA A 11 -29.09 -22.02 -2.39
C ALA A 11 -28.37 -21.50 -1.11
N LEU A 12 -28.62 -20.24 -0.73
CA LEU A 12 -28.17 -19.70 0.58
C LEU A 12 -29.01 -20.37 1.67
N GLY A 13 -28.39 -21.17 2.54
CA GLY A 13 -29.03 -21.81 3.70
C GLY A 13 -28.93 -20.97 4.97
N GLY A 14 -29.58 -21.40 6.07
CA GLY A 14 -29.77 -20.61 7.29
C GLY A 14 -28.50 -19.98 7.90
N SER A 15 -27.32 -20.58 7.71
CA SER A 15 -26.02 -20.07 8.18
C SER A 15 -25.08 -19.56 7.06
N ARG A 16 -25.46 -19.76 5.79
CA ARG A 16 -24.65 -19.34 4.63
C ARG A 16 -25.16 -17.99 4.13
N TRP A 17 -24.46 -16.93 4.48
CA TRP A 17 -24.84 -15.55 4.18
C TRP A 17 -24.19 -14.96 2.93
N ASN A 18 -23.27 -15.69 2.27
CA ASN A 18 -22.53 -15.21 1.11
C ASN A 18 -22.70 -16.10 -0.12
N THR A 19 -22.44 -15.52 -1.28
CA THR A 19 -22.37 -16.20 -2.57
C THR A 19 -20.93 -16.45 -3.02
N PHE A 20 -19.97 -16.50 -2.08
CA PHE A 20 -18.56 -16.67 -2.42
C PHE A 20 -18.35 -17.98 -3.20
N PRO A 21 -17.53 -17.95 -4.27
CA PRO A 21 -17.19 -19.14 -5.03
C PRO A 21 -16.37 -20.11 -4.18
N THR A 22 -16.27 -21.36 -4.62
CA THR A 22 -15.35 -22.34 -4.00
C THR A 22 -13.87 -21.98 -4.21
N THR A 23 -13.57 -21.15 -5.22
CA THR A 23 -12.23 -20.57 -5.41
C THR A 23 -11.91 -19.64 -4.25
N ARG A 24 -10.75 -19.85 -3.63
CA ARG A 24 -10.37 -19.20 -2.37
C ARG A 24 -9.91 -17.75 -2.51
N THR A 25 -9.80 -17.18 -3.72
CA THR A 25 -9.33 -15.80 -3.90
C THR A 25 -10.35 -14.91 -4.57
N MET A 26 -10.49 -13.67 -4.07
CA MET A 26 -11.42 -12.67 -4.61
C MET A 26 -10.80 -11.27 -4.58
N ARG A 27 -11.11 -10.45 -5.59
CA ARG A 27 -10.83 -9.01 -5.55
C ARG A 27 -11.85 -8.27 -4.70
N ALA A 28 -11.51 -7.05 -4.26
CA ALA A 28 -12.33 -6.25 -3.35
C ALA A 28 -13.81 -6.13 -3.79
N ARG A 29 -14.04 -5.77 -5.06
CA ARG A 29 -15.41 -5.61 -5.59
C ARG A 29 -16.16 -6.95 -5.65
N GLN A 30 -15.47 -8.04 -5.97
CA GLN A 30 -16.08 -9.37 -6.02
C GLN A 30 -16.50 -9.82 -4.61
N PHE A 31 -15.63 -9.61 -3.61
CA PHE A 31 -15.95 -9.91 -2.22
C PHE A 31 -17.14 -9.08 -1.73
N PHE A 32 -17.13 -7.77 -2.00
CA PHE A 32 -18.23 -6.87 -1.66
C PHE A 32 -19.56 -7.38 -2.24
N THR A 33 -19.59 -7.70 -3.54
CA THR A 33 -20.77 -8.25 -4.21
C THR A 33 -21.20 -9.59 -3.63
N GLY A 34 -20.24 -10.45 -3.27
CA GLY A 34 -20.52 -11.74 -2.63
C GLY A 34 -21.14 -11.63 -1.23
N ALA A 35 -20.97 -10.49 -0.56
CA ALA A 35 -21.51 -10.18 0.76
C ALA A 35 -22.86 -9.41 0.71
N GLU A 36 -23.36 -9.03 -0.47
CA GLU A 36 -24.64 -8.34 -0.63
C GLU A 36 -25.85 -9.04 -0.01
N PRO A 37 -25.94 -10.40 0.05
CA PRO A 37 -27.08 -11.04 0.68
C PRO A 37 -27.27 -10.63 2.15
N LEU A 38 -26.21 -10.24 2.87
CA LEU A 38 -26.35 -9.69 4.22
C LEU A 38 -27.08 -8.34 4.22
N LEU A 39 -26.72 -7.41 3.32
CA LEU A 39 -27.44 -6.13 3.18
C LEU A 39 -28.88 -6.33 2.76
N GLN A 40 -29.12 -7.27 1.85
CA GLN A 40 -30.48 -7.68 1.48
C GLN A 40 -31.25 -8.17 2.71
N GLY A 41 -30.63 -9.01 3.54
CA GLY A 41 -31.23 -9.47 4.79
C GLY A 41 -31.53 -8.33 5.78
N VAL A 42 -30.66 -7.32 5.89
CA VAL A 42 -30.93 -6.11 6.69
C VAL A 42 -32.17 -5.38 6.17
N VAL A 43 -32.22 -5.14 4.86
CA VAL A 43 -33.31 -4.47 4.16
C VAL A 43 -34.64 -5.20 4.37
N ASP A 44 -34.65 -6.54 4.35
CA ASP A 44 -35.86 -7.33 4.57
C ASP A 44 -36.26 -7.45 6.05
N ALA A 45 -35.29 -7.37 6.97
CA ALA A 45 -35.54 -7.44 8.41
C ALA A 45 -36.06 -6.11 9.00
N LEU A 46 -35.87 -4.99 8.31
CA LEU A 46 -36.36 -3.68 8.72
C LEU A 46 -37.83 -3.49 8.33
N ARG A 47 -38.69 -3.11 9.29
CA ARG A 47 -40.10 -2.77 9.07
C ARG A 47 -40.29 -1.46 8.31
N SER A 48 -39.34 -0.55 8.46
CA SER A 48 -39.27 0.71 7.72
C SER A 48 -37.81 1.10 7.61
N ILE A 49 -37.34 1.32 6.39
CA ILE A 49 -35.94 1.62 6.10
C ILE A 49 -35.73 3.13 6.12
N ASP A 50 -34.60 3.55 6.65
CA ASP A 50 -34.09 4.91 6.54
C ASP A 50 -32.73 4.86 5.85
N ARG A 51 -32.73 5.16 4.55
CA ARG A 51 -31.56 5.08 3.69
C ARG A 51 -30.44 5.99 4.18
N GLU A 52 -30.78 7.25 4.50
CA GLU A 52 -29.81 8.27 4.87
C GLU A 52 -29.13 7.93 6.20
N VAL A 53 -29.88 7.35 7.15
CA VAL A 53 -29.31 6.89 8.43
C VAL A 53 -28.32 5.74 8.23
N LEU A 54 -28.65 4.75 7.38
CA LEU A 54 -27.74 3.64 7.08
C LEU A 54 -26.48 4.13 6.33
N GLU A 55 -26.66 4.97 5.31
CA GLU A 55 -25.55 5.59 4.57
C GLU A 55 -24.62 6.35 5.51
N HIS A 56 -25.18 7.24 6.34
CA HIS A 56 -24.39 8.02 7.28
C HIS A 56 -23.61 7.15 8.26
N GLN A 57 -24.22 6.08 8.78
CA GLN A 57 -23.53 5.12 9.65
C GLN A 57 -22.36 4.42 8.94
N ILE A 58 -22.56 4.00 7.69
CA ILE A 58 -21.54 3.31 6.90
C ILE A 58 -20.36 4.24 6.67
N HIS A 59 -20.62 5.47 6.24
CA HIS A 59 -19.61 6.50 6.05
C HIS A 59 -18.87 6.82 7.36
N ALA A 60 -19.58 6.94 8.48
CA ALA A 60 -18.98 7.21 9.78
C ALA A 60 -18.07 6.07 10.25
N THR A 61 -18.44 4.81 9.98
CA THR A 61 -17.65 3.63 10.41
C THR A 61 -16.41 3.40 9.55
N LEU A 62 -16.54 3.59 8.24
CA LEU A 62 -15.48 3.31 7.27
C LEU A 62 -14.52 4.49 7.07
N GLY A 63 -14.98 5.71 7.33
CA GLY A 63 -14.16 6.93 7.33
C GLY A 63 -13.25 7.05 8.56
N LEU A 64 -12.55 8.18 8.67
CA LEU A 64 -11.69 8.54 9.79
C LEU A 64 -12.25 9.77 10.53
N GLY A 65 -11.82 9.97 11.78
CA GLY A 65 -12.04 11.22 12.51
C GLY A 65 -13.41 11.40 13.19
N THR A 66 -14.29 10.39 13.14
CA THR A 66 -15.55 10.36 13.89
C THR A 66 -15.42 9.47 15.12
N ARG A 67 -16.37 9.57 16.05
CA ARG A 67 -16.46 8.63 17.19
C ARG A 67 -16.71 7.20 16.72
N GLU A 68 -17.50 7.05 15.66
CA GLU A 68 -17.95 5.76 15.14
C GLU A 68 -16.93 5.05 14.24
N THR A 69 -15.79 5.69 13.95
CA THR A 69 -14.76 5.08 13.11
C THR A 69 -14.26 3.75 13.70
N SER A 70 -14.19 2.73 12.85
CA SER A 70 -13.61 1.43 13.21
C SER A 70 -12.08 1.40 13.13
N LEU A 71 -11.46 2.44 12.55
CA LEU A 71 -10.02 2.63 12.51
C LEU A 71 -9.71 3.96 13.20
N PRO A 72 -9.39 3.97 14.50
CA PRO A 72 -9.16 5.18 15.29
C PRO A 72 -7.76 5.77 15.01
N LEU A 73 -7.39 5.88 13.75
CA LEU A 73 -6.13 6.46 13.31
C LEU A 73 -6.27 7.98 13.24
N ALA A 74 -5.67 8.67 14.22
CA ALA A 74 -5.57 10.12 14.21
C ALA A 74 -4.39 10.55 13.33
N VAL A 75 -4.69 11.10 12.16
CA VAL A 75 -3.69 11.56 11.21
C VAL A 75 -3.60 13.08 11.27
N GLY A 76 -2.43 13.59 11.65
CA GLY A 76 -2.11 15.01 11.67
C GLY A 76 -0.73 15.29 11.04
N PRO A 77 -0.31 16.57 10.98
CA PRO A 77 0.99 16.96 10.43
C PRO A 77 2.17 16.25 11.11
N ASP A 78 2.08 16.02 12.42
CA ASP A 78 3.13 15.40 13.24
C ASP A 78 3.07 13.86 13.25
N SER A 79 2.08 13.26 12.59
CA SER A 79 1.98 11.81 12.50
C SER A 79 3.15 11.24 11.69
N ALA A 80 3.66 10.09 12.13
CA ALA A 80 4.69 9.33 11.42
C ALA A 80 4.29 9.13 9.94
N SER A 81 5.27 9.20 9.03
CA SER A 81 5.01 9.12 7.58
C SER A 81 4.18 7.91 7.18
N ALA A 82 4.44 6.74 7.77
CA ALA A 82 3.67 5.52 7.52
C ALA A 82 2.20 5.65 7.94
N ALA A 83 1.91 6.30 9.08
CA ALA A 83 0.55 6.53 9.55
C ALA A 83 -0.21 7.50 8.63
N ARG A 84 0.45 8.56 8.13
CA ARG A 84 -0.14 9.47 7.15
C ARG A 84 -0.48 8.75 5.83
N GLU A 85 0.45 7.94 5.34
CA GLU A 85 0.30 7.17 4.10
C GLU A 85 -0.83 6.14 4.22
N LEU A 86 -0.85 5.34 5.29
CA LEU A 86 -1.91 4.36 5.55
C LEU A 86 -3.26 5.03 5.85
N GLY A 87 -3.27 6.20 6.48
CA GLY A 87 -4.49 6.97 6.73
C GLY A 87 -5.12 7.51 5.46
N ALA A 88 -4.33 8.11 4.56
CA ALA A 88 -4.80 8.51 3.24
C ALA A 88 -5.35 7.32 2.45
N GLN A 89 -4.72 6.16 2.58
CA GLN A 89 -5.17 4.92 1.97
C GLN A 89 -6.48 4.41 2.57
N ALA A 90 -6.61 4.43 3.90
CA ALA A 90 -7.83 4.05 4.61
C ALA A 90 -9.03 4.92 4.21
N GLU A 91 -8.81 6.24 4.11
CA GLU A 91 -9.82 7.17 3.64
C GLU A 91 -10.27 6.87 2.21
N LYS A 92 -9.33 6.65 1.29
CA LYS A 92 -9.62 6.35 -0.12
C LYS A 92 -10.47 5.07 -0.22
N ILE A 93 -10.01 3.98 0.42
CA ILE A 93 -10.69 2.68 0.38
C ILE A 93 -12.05 2.77 1.09
N GLY A 94 -12.11 3.39 2.26
CA GLY A 94 -13.32 3.53 3.05
C GLY A 94 -14.41 4.32 2.32
N ARG A 95 -14.05 5.45 1.67
CA ARG A 95 -14.98 6.21 0.83
C ARG A 95 -15.50 5.38 -0.34
N GLU A 96 -14.64 4.58 -0.97
CA GLU A 96 -15.04 3.77 -2.11
C GLU A 96 -15.95 2.60 -1.72
N ILE A 97 -15.66 1.89 -0.63
CA ILE A 97 -16.55 0.84 -0.11
C ILE A 97 -17.89 1.44 0.34
N ALA A 98 -17.89 2.62 0.97
CA ALA A 98 -19.12 3.30 1.36
C ALA A 98 -19.97 3.72 0.15
N SER A 99 -19.35 4.18 -0.94
CA SER A 99 -20.08 4.49 -2.18
C SER A 99 -20.66 3.24 -2.82
N TRP A 100 -19.95 2.11 -2.76
CA TRP A 100 -20.47 0.81 -3.20
C TRP A 100 -21.69 0.38 -2.38
N ALA A 101 -21.64 0.55 -1.06
CA ALA A 101 -22.75 0.25 -0.16
C ALA A 101 -23.97 1.12 -0.45
N THR A 102 -23.77 2.42 -0.67
CA THR A 102 -24.84 3.35 -1.01
C THR A 102 -25.52 2.96 -2.32
N ALA A 103 -24.75 2.70 -3.37
CA ALA A 103 -25.27 2.27 -4.66
C ALA A 103 -26.00 0.91 -4.56
N THR A 104 -25.48 -0.03 -3.77
CA THR A 104 -26.13 -1.31 -3.54
C THR A 104 -27.43 -1.14 -2.73
N LEU A 105 -27.46 -0.31 -1.70
CA LEU A 105 -28.69 -0.03 -0.95
C LEU A 105 -29.77 0.55 -1.87
N ASP A 106 -29.45 1.53 -2.71
CA ASP A 106 -30.37 2.12 -3.68
C ASP A 106 -30.96 1.06 -4.64
N ARG A 107 -30.10 0.17 -5.11
CA ARG A 107 -30.53 -0.95 -5.95
C ARG A 107 -31.41 -1.93 -5.18
N LEU A 108 -31.03 -2.36 -3.98
CA LEU A 108 -31.80 -3.35 -3.22
C LEU A 108 -33.14 -2.80 -2.78
N LEU A 109 -33.24 -1.49 -2.53
CA LEU A 109 -34.49 -0.79 -2.21
C LEU A 109 -35.55 -0.91 -3.32
N THR A 110 -35.11 -0.99 -4.58
CA THR A 110 -35.98 -1.12 -5.75
C THR A 110 -36.07 -2.56 -6.29
N HIS A 111 -34.96 -3.30 -6.24
CA HIS A 111 -34.78 -4.62 -6.82
C HIS A 111 -34.16 -5.57 -5.80
N ARG A 112 -35.04 -6.22 -5.03
CA ARG A 112 -34.68 -7.20 -4.00
C ARG A 112 -34.00 -8.43 -4.63
N ILE A 113 -32.92 -8.91 -4.01
CA ILE A 113 -32.29 -10.18 -4.36
C ILE A 113 -33.05 -11.32 -3.65
N PRO A 114 -33.52 -12.36 -4.35
CA PRO A 114 -34.18 -13.49 -3.71
C PRO A 114 -33.20 -14.29 -2.85
N LEU A 115 -33.58 -14.57 -1.60
CA LEU A 115 -32.82 -15.41 -0.67
C LEU A 115 -33.36 -16.86 -0.71
N PRO A 116 -32.61 -17.83 -1.26
CA PRO A 116 -33.15 -19.16 -1.62
C PRO A 116 -33.70 -20.05 -0.49
N ALA A 117 -33.36 -19.83 0.79
CA ALA A 117 -33.83 -20.68 1.91
C ALA A 117 -34.58 -19.92 3.02
N GLY A 118 -35.20 -18.78 2.70
CA GLY A 118 -35.88 -17.93 3.68
C GLY A 118 -34.95 -16.91 4.35
N PRO A 119 -35.36 -16.27 5.47
CA PRO A 119 -34.58 -15.20 6.08
C PRO A 119 -33.22 -15.71 6.58
N LEU A 120 -32.16 -14.95 6.29
CA LEU A 120 -30.82 -15.25 6.79
C LEU A 120 -30.78 -15.14 8.31
N VAL A 121 -30.15 -16.12 8.98
CA VAL A 121 -29.95 -16.11 10.42
C VAL A 121 -28.46 -16.17 10.71
N VAL A 122 -27.88 -15.00 10.98
CA VAL A 122 -26.46 -14.88 11.37
C VAL A 122 -26.38 -14.59 12.86
N ARG A 123 -25.43 -15.25 13.52
CA ARG A 123 -24.96 -14.85 14.85
C ARG A 123 -23.60 -14.21 14.68
N SER A 124 -23.61 -12.88 14.59
CA SER A 124 -22.42 -12.06 14.56
C SER A 124 -21.92 -11.83 15.98
N HIS A 125 -20.61 -11.85 16.16
CA HIS A 125 -20.00 -11.36 17.40
C HIS A 125 -20.17 -9.83 17.40
N CYS A 126 -20.58 -9.26 18.53
CA CYS A 126 -20.61 -7.80 18.66
C CYS A 126 -19.17 -7.30 18.73
N ASP A 127 -18.55 -7.05 17.58
CA ASP A 127 -17.14 -6.63 17.44
C ASP A 127 -16.93 -5.14 17.82
N GLY A 128 -17.80 -4.58 18.66
CA GLY A 128 -17.65 -3.25 19.25
C GLY A 128 -17.85 -2.06 18.29
N HIS A 129 -18.29 -2.28 17.04
CA HIS A 129 -18.54 -1.17 16.10
C HIS A 129 -19.59 -0.22 16.65
N LEU A 130 -19.19 1.02 16.87
CA LEU A 130 -20.06 2.04 17.45
C LEU A 130 -21.10 2.49 16.41
N LEU A 131 -22.35 2.60 16.85
CA LEU A 131 -23.42 3.17 16.06
C LEU A 131 -23.67 4.63 16.45
N THR A 132 -23.97 5.44 15.46
CA THR A 132 -24.64 6.73 15.63
C THR A 132 -25.99 6.48 16.33
N HIS A 133 -26.45 7.49 17.07
CA HIS A 133 -27.70 7.36 17.82
C HIS A 133 -28.90 7.01 16.93
N ARG A 134 -28.97 7.61 15.73
CA ARG A 134 -30.04 7.33 14.75
C ARG A 134 -29.96 5.91 14.18
N ALA A 135 -28.77 5.41 13.90
CA ALA A 135 -28.60 4.03 13.41
C ALA A 135 -28.93 3.01 14.50
N ALA A 136 -28.58 3.31 15.76
CA ALA A 136 -28.96 2.48 16.90
C ALA A 136 -30.49 2.38 17.04
N ASP A 137 -31.21 3.51 16.96
CA ASP A 137 -32.68 3.52 16.99
C ASP A 137 -33.30 2.76 15.79
N LEU A 138 -32.75 2.95 14.59
CA LEU A 138 -33.22 2.24 13.39
C LEU A 138 -33.04 0.71 13.49
N LEU A 139 -31.86 0.25 13.88
CA LEU A 139 -31.47 -1.16 13.82
C LEU A 139 -31.93 -1.96 15.04
N MET A 140 -31.90 -1.37 16.24
CA MET A 140 -32.26 -2.03 17.49
C MET A 140 -33.67 -1.66 17.99
N GLY A 141 -34.22 -0.54 17.53
CA GLY A 141 -35.53 -0.07 17.94
C GLY A 141 -36.69 -0.81 17.28
N SER A 142 -37.88 -0.23 17.39
CA SER A 142 -39.14 -0.83 16.93
C SER A 142 -39.24 -1.02 15.41
N ARG A 143 -38.41 -0.30 14.64
CA ARG A 143 -38.29 -0.41 13.17
C ARG A 143 -37.43 -1.60 12.75
N GLY A 144 -36.51 -2.03 13.61
CA GLY A 144 -35.62 -3.16 13.38
C GLY A 144 -35.85 -4.25 14.42
N GLY A 145 -34.75 -4.70 15.02
CA GLY A 145 -34.73 -5.74 16.03
C GLY A 145 -33.46 -6.59 15.95
N PRO A 146 -33.37 -7.65 16.78
CA PRO A 146 -32.16 -8.45 16.90
C PRO A 146 -31.63 -9.02 15.57
N VAL A 147 -32.52 -9.44 14.67
CA VAL A 147 -32.13 -10.00 13.37
C VAL A 147 -31.50 -8.94 12.46
N ALA A 148 -32.13 -7.76 12.33
CA ALA A 148 -31.58 -6.66 11.53
C ALA A 148 -30.21 -6.21 12.05
N MET A 149 -30.08 -6.10 13.38
CA MET A 149 -28.84 -5.73 14.05
C MET A 149 -27.71 -6.76 13.81
N GLN A 150 -28.02 -8.05 13.90
CA GLN A 150 -27.05 -9.13 13.69
C GLN A 150 -26.56 -9.20 12.24
N LEU A 151 -27.46 -9.05 11.27
CA LEU A 151 -27.12 -9.02 9.85
C LEU A 151 -26.29 -7.78 9.49
N TYR A 152 -26.67 -6.62 10.05
CA TYR A 152 -25.95 -5.38 9.83
C TYR A 152 -24.54 -5.42 10.42
N ASN A 153 -24.40 -5.92 11.66
CA ASN A 153 -23.10 -6.09 12.30
C ASN A 153 -22.17 -7.00 11.50
N GLU A 154 -22.68 -8.15 11.04
CA GLU A 154 -21.84 -9.05 10.24
C GLU A 154 -21.38 -8.37 8.96
N TRP A 155 -22.30 -7.72 8.23
CA TRP A 155 -21.94 -7.05 7.00
C TRP A 155 -20.93 -5.94 7.24
N LEU A 156 -21.19 -5.08 8.23
CA LEU A 156 -20.32 -3.96 8.56
C LEU A 156 -18.93 -4.45 8.95
N HIS A 157 -18.85 -5.49 9.78
CA HIS A 157 -17.57 -6.06 10.18
C HIS A 157 -16.79 -6.64 9.00
N GLN A 158 -17.44 -7.34 8.07
CA GLN A 158 -16.78 -7.83 6.85
C GLN A 158 -16.27 -6.66 5.98
N MET A 159 -16.97 -5.52 5.94
CA MET A 159 -16.50 -4.33 5.22
C MET A 159 -15.32 -3.65 5.93
N VAL A 160 -15.29 -3.65 7.27
CA VAL A 160 -14.14 -3.19 8.06
C VAL A 160 -12.92 -4.07 7.80
N LEU A 161 -13.08 -5.39 7.87
CA LEU A 161 -12.00 -6.33 7.54
C LEU A 161 -11.53 -6.16 6.10
N LEU A 162 -12.45 -5.93 5.15
CA LEU A 162 -12.11 -5.67 3.75
C LEU A 162 -11.26 -4.40 3.63
N ARG A 163 -11.71 -3.27 4.21
CA ARG A 163 -10.94 -2.01 4.18
C ARG A 163 -9.53 -2.24 4.72
N ASP A 164 -9.44 -2.91 5.86
CA ASP A 164 -8.18 -3.07 6.57
C ASP A 164 -7.22 -4.00 5.81
N ALA A 165 -7.70 -5.14 5.28
CA ALA A 165 -6.92 -6.06 4.43
C ALA A 165 -6.31 -5.40 3.19
N LEU A 166 -6.94 -4.32 2.71
CA LEU A 166 -6.55 -3.59 1.51
C LEU A 166 -5.56 -2.44 1.79
N LEU A 167 -5.40 -2.01 3.05
CA LEU A 167 -4.52 -0.91 3.44
C LEU A 167 -3.08 -1.04 2.94
N PRO A 168 -2.45 -2.24 2.93
CA PRO A 168 -1.06 -2.35 2.49
C PRO A 168 -0.82 -2.05 1.00
N PHE A 169 -1.85 -1.98 0.16
CA PHE A 169 -1.69 -2.06 -1.29
C PHE A 169 -2.09 -0.78 -2.02
N THR A 170 -1.25 -0.27 -2.92
CA THR A 170 -1.58 0.87 -3.79
C THR A 170 -2.67 0.51 -4.80
N ASN A 171 -2.59 -0.69 -5.39
CA ASN A 171 -3.51 -1.24 -6.38
C ASN A 171 -4.51 -2.21 -5.76
N TRP A 172 -4.98 -1.88 -4.55
CA TRP A 172 -5.84 -2.69 -3.69
C TRP A 172 -7.05 -3.33 -4.40
N GLN A 173 -7.65 -2.66 -5.39
CA GLN A 173 -8.77 -3.21 -6.18
C GLN A 173 -8.43 -4.52 -6.90
N ASN A 174 -7.15 -4.75 -7.21
CA ASN A 174 -6.67 -5.88 -8.01
C ASN A 174 -6.06 -7.02 -7.16
N VAL A 175 -5.99 -6.84 -5.85
CA VAL A 175 -5.37 -7.81 -4.94
C VAL A 175 -6.24 -9.06 -4.81
N PRO A 176 -5.70 -10.28 -4.98
CA PRO A 176 -6.43 -11.52 -4.78
C PRO A 176 -6.45 -11.88 -3.29
N LEU A 177 -7.44 -11.37 -2.56
CA LEU A 177 -7.59 -11.66 -1.13
C LEU A 177 -8.01 -13.11 -0.93
N LEU A 178 -7.45 -13.79 0.08
CA LEU A 178 -7.96 -15.07 0.54
C LEU A 178 -9.35 -14.86 1.14
N VAL A 179 -10.32 -15.66 0.73
CA VAL A 179 -11.69 -15.65 1.24
C VAL A 179 -12.07 -17.06 1.69
N THR A 180 -12.56 -17.14 2.92
CA THR A 180 -13.02 -18.39 3.54
C THR A 180 -14.55 -18.44 3.58
N PRO A 181 -15.17 -19.56 3.97
CA PRO A 181 -16.62 -19.61 4.17
C PRO A 181 -17.17 -18.56 5.16
N THR A 182 -16.34 -18.12 6.13
CA THR A 182 -16.67 -17.04 7.08
C THR A 182 -16.22 -15.65 6.60
N GLY A 183 -15.91 -15.52 5.31
CA GLY A 183 -15.40 -14.28 4.73
C GLY A 183 -13.96 -14.00 5.13
N LEU A 184 -13.71 -12.79 5.61
CA LEU A 184 -12.38 -12.30 5.97
C LEU A 184 -12.00 -12.51 7.44
N ARG A 185 -12.86 -13.13 8.27
CA ARG A 185 -12.61 -13.29 9.71
C ARG A 185 -11.27 -13.98 10.07
N HIS A 186 -10.72 -14.77 9.15
CA HIS A 186 -9.39 -15.38 9.34
C HIS A 186 -8.24 -14.36 9.54
N ILE A 187 -8.42 -13.08 9.19
CA ILE A 187 -7.39 -12.05 9.37
C ILE A 187 -7.48 -11.31 10.71
N GLU A 188 -8.50 -11.55 11.54
CA GLU A 188 -8.77 -10.77 12.77
C GLU A 188 -7.54 -10.65 13.69
N SER A 189 -6.89 -11.78 13.97
CA SER A 189 -5.68 -11.82 14.83
C SER A 189 -4.50 -11.04 14.23
N ALA A 190 -4.29 -11.17 12.91
CA ALA A 190 -3.23 -10.46 12.20
C ALA A 190 -3.53 -8.95 12.13
N ARG A 191 -4.80 -8.58 11.94
CA ARG A 191 -5.30 -7.20 11.96
C ARG A 191 -5.05 -6.57 13.33
N ASP A 192 -5.37 -7.25 14.42
CA ASP A 192 -5.18 -6.71 15.77
C ASP A 192 -3.70 -6.44 16.06
N SER A 193 -2.81 -7.35 15.64
CA SER A 193 -1.37 -7.17 15.74
C SER A 193 -0.88 -5.99 14.91
N PHE A 194 -1.34 -5.88 13.66
CA PHE A 194 -1.01 -4.79 12.74
C PHE A 194 -1.47 -3.42 13.29
N LEU A 195 -2.72 -3.33 13.74
CA LEU A 195 -3.29 -2.09 14.28
C LEU A 195 -2.66 -1.70 15.60
N THR A 196 -2.31 -2.66 16.47
CA THR A 196 -1.58 -2.37 17.70
C THR A 196 -0.23 -1.73 17.39
N GLU A 197 0.50 -2.25 16.40
CA GLU A 197 1.78 -1.65 16.00
C GLU A 197 1.59 -0.29 15.31
N LEU A 198 0.53 -0.12 14.50
CA LEU A 198 0.22 1.14 13.82
C LEU A 198 -0.17 2.27 14.78
N LEU A 199 -1.00 1.97 15.78
CA LEU A 199 -1.63 2.97 16.64
C LEU A 199 -0.78 3.31 17.87
N VAL A 200 -0.01 2.34 18.38
CA VAL A 200 0.74 2.49 19.65
C VAL A 200 2.24 2.64 19.42
N ARG A 201 2.75 2.26 18.25
CA ARG A 201 4.19 2.24 17.92
C ARG A 201 4.44 2.90 16.56
N GLN A 202 5.71 2.96 16.17
CA GLN A 202 6.07 3.18 14.78
C GLN A 202 6.00 1.85 14.04
N ILE A 203 5.06 1.74 13.09
CA ILE A 203 4.88 0.51 12.33
C ILE A 203 6.12 0.18 11.51
N ARG A 204 6.63 -1.04 11.67
CA ARG A 204 7.70 -1.57 10.84
C ARG A 204 7.14 -2.02 9.49
N HIS A 205 7.95 -1.84 8.44
CA HIS A 205 7.55 -2.31 7.12
C HIS A 205 7.35 -3.83 7.05
N THR A 206 8.12 -4.61 7.80
CA THR A 206 7.93 -6.07 7.90
C THR A 206 6.54 -6.42 8.43
N SER A 207 5.96 -5.61 9.32
CA SER A 207 4.60 -5.82 9.83
C SER A 207 3.52 -5.48 8.78
N ILE A 208 3.78 -4.50 7.90
CA ILE A 208 2.94 -4.22 6.73
C ILE A 208 2.96 -5.41 5.76
N VAL A 209 4.16 -5.95 5.46
CA VAL A 209 4.33 -7.12 4.58
C VAL A 209 3.70 -8.37 5.17
N ASP A 210 3.87 -8.61 6.48
CA ASP A 210 3.26 -9.76 7.16
C ASP A 210 1.73 -9.69 7.16
N PHE A 211 1.15 -8.51 7.41
CA PHE A 211 -0.31 -8.34 7.34
C PHE A 211 -0.83 -8.50 5.90
N ALA A 212 -0.14 -7.95 4.91
CA ALA A 212 -0.44 -8.16 3.51
C ALA A 212 -0.39 -9.65 3.12
N ARG A 213 0.57 -10.40 3.67
CA ARG A 213 0.68 -11.85 3.47
C ARG A 213 -0.51 -12.58 4.08
N HIS A 214 -0.89 -12.28 5.31
CA HIS A 214 -2.10 -12.86 5.92
C HIS A 214 -3.36 -12.61 5.08
N ALA A 215 -3.53 -11.40 4.53
CA ALA A 215 -4.68 -11.07 3.69
C ALA A 215 -4.74 -11.88 2.37
N VAL A 216 -3.58 -12.25 1.81
CA VAL A 216 -3.49 -12.96 0.52
C VAL A 216 -3.38 -14.48 0.70
N THR A 217 -2.72 -14.96 1.76
CA THR A 217 -2.35 -16.37 1.95
C THR A 217 -2.95 -17.00 3.20
N GLY A 218 -3.47 -16.20 4.12
CA GLY A 218 -3.95 -16.65 5.43
C GLY A 218 -2.85 -17.03 6.42
N THR A 219 -1.57 -16.76 6.10
CA THR A 219 -0.43 -17.20 6.91
C THR A 219 0.65 -16.12 7.02
N SER A 220 1.38 -16.15 8.14
CA SER A 220 2.60 -15.37 8.34
C SER A 220 3.77 -15.94 7.53
N GLY A 221 4.90 -15.22 7.52
CA GLY A 221 6.14 -15.67 6.90
C GLY A 221 7.38 -15.03 7.53
N PRO A 222 8.58 -15.38 7.03
CA PRO A 222 9.82 -14.71 7.40
C PRO A 222 9.72 -13.18 7.26
N ALA A 223 10.49 -12.46 8.07
CA ALA A 223 10.58 -11.00 7.96
C ALA A 223 11.26 -10.61 6.63
N GLY A 224 10.53 -9.89 5.78
CA GLY A 224 11.00 -9.50 4.45
C GLY A 224 10.38 -8.19 3.97
N TYR A 225 10.73 -7.80 2.74
CA TYR A 225 10.20 -6.59 2.10
C TYR A 225 9.10 -6.88 1.05
N GLY A 226 8.81 -8.16 0.80
CA GLY A 226 7.80 -8.59 -0.15
C GLY A 226 7.72 -10.11 -0.23
N PHE A 227 6.82 -10.64 -1.05
CA PHE A 227 6.67 -12.08 -1.25
C PHE A 227 6.05 -12.41 -2.61
N ASP A 228 6.35 -13.60 -3.12
CA ASP A 228 5.56 -14.25 -4.16
C ASP A 228 4.41 -15.02 -3.54
N HIS A 229 3.29 -15.07 -4.25
CA HIS A 229 2.20 -15.99 -3.97
C HIS A 229 1.48 -16.32 -5.28
N ASP A 230 0.85 -17.49 -5.35
CA ASP A 230 0.12 -17.99 -6.52
C ASP A 230 -0.50 -16.87 -7.41
N GLY A 231 0.01 -16.76 -8.63
CA GLY A 231 -0.45 -15.79 -9.63
C GLY A 231 0.16 -14.38 -9.52
N GLY A 232 1.13 -14.13 -8.64
CA GLY A 232 1.82 -12.84 -8.60
C GLY A 232 2.81 -12.59 -7.47
N THR A 233 3.24 -11.33 -7.39
CA THR A 233 4.30 -10.87 -6.50
C THR A 233 3.87 -9.59 -5.80
N VAL A 234 4.03 -9.55 -4.48
CA VAL A 234 3.86 -8.36 -3.64
C VAL A 234 5.24 -7.77 -3.34
N LEU A 235 5.51 -6.58 -3.87
CA LEU A 235 6.73 -5.83 -3.60
C LEU A 235 6.38 -4.34 -3.38
N PRO A 236 7.26 -3.54 -2.75
CA PRO A 236 6.99 -2.14 -2.50
C PRO A 236 6.64 -1.37 -3.78
N ALA A 237 5.79 -0.37 -3.63
CA ALA A 237 5.17 0.33 -4.74
C ALA A 237 6.17 1.12 -5.59
N VAL A 238 7.29 1.56 -5.01
CA VAL A 238 8.36 2.28 -5.72
C VAL A 238 8.94 1.49 -6.89
N ILE A 239 8.81 0.16 -6.93
CA ILE A 239 9.25 -0.63 -8.09
C ILE A 239 8.31 -0.35 -9.28
N GLY A 240 8.80 0.43 -10.25
CA GLY A 240 8.01 0.86 -11.42
C GLY A 240 7.28 2.19 -11.23
N THR A 241 7.62 2.96 -10.19
CA THR A 241 7.10 4.31 -9.96
C THR A 241 8.27 5.25 -9.63
N PRO A 242 8.25 6.53 -10.03
CA PRO A 242 9.32 7.46 -9.70
C PRO A 242 9.57 7.55 -8.18
N PRO A 243 10.82 7.39 -7.69
CA PRO A 243 11.11 7.41 -6.25
C PRO A 243 10.67 8.69 -5.53
N LEU A 244 10.59 9.81 -6.25
CA LEU A 244 10.16 11.10 -5.73
C LEU A 244 8.68 11.11 -5.30
N THR A 245 7.80 10.46 -6.06
CA THR A 245 6.35 10.47 -5.84
C THR A 245 5.79 9.14 -5.32
N ALA A 246 6.60 8.07 -5.38
CA ALA A 246 6.18 6.76 -4.93
C ALA A 246 5.89 6.72 -3.42
N PRO A 247 4.83 5.99 -3.00
CA PRO A 247 4.59 5.71 -1.58
C PRO A 247 5.76 4.92 -0.98
N ARG A 248 6.08 5.20 0.29
CA ARG A 248 7.28 4.67 0.97
C ARG A 248 7.05 3.33 1.64
N HIS A 249 5.81 3.07 2.03
CA HIS A 249 5.44 1.92 2.86
C HIS A 249 4.48 0.98 2.14
N LEU A 250 3.65 1.49 1.22
CA LEU A 250 2.70 0.69 0.48
C LEU A 250 3.38 -0.29 -0.50
N LEU A 251 2.66 -1.38 -0.72
CA LEU A 251 3.01 -2.48 -1.58
C LEU A 251 2.17 -2.42 -2.86
N THR A 252 2.58 -3.17 -3.88
CA THR A 252 1.82 -3.34 -5.12
C THR A 252 1.80 -4.82 -5.45
N TRP A 253 0.59 -5.36 -5.67
CA TRP A 253 0.41 -6.69 -6.23
C TRP A 253 0.69 -6.66 -7.73
N ARG A 254 1.64 -7.47 -8.21
CA ARG A 254 1.99 -7.57 -9.63
C ARG A 254 1.64 -8.97 -10.11
N PRO A 255 0.67 -9.12 -11.04
CA PRO A 255 0.36 -10.42 -11.61
C PRO A 255 1.60 -11.05 -12.23
N GLY A 256 1.76 -12.34 -12.03
CA GLY A 256 2.93 -13.09 -12.44
C GLY A 256 2.57 -14.54 -12.72
N PRO A 257 3.55 -15.36 -13.15
CA PRO A 257 3.33 -16.78 -13.29
C PRO A 257 2.92 -17.39 -11.95
N VAL A 258 2.16 -18.49 -12.02
CA VAL A 258 1.77 -19.27 -10.84
C VAL A 258 3.04 -19.70 -10.10
N ALA A 259 3.24 -19.15 -8.90
CA ALA A 259 4.23 -19.63 -7.95
C ALA A 259 3.64 -20.83 -7.20
N GLY A 260 4.43 -21.90 -7.02
CA GLY A 260 3.99 -23.06 -6.24
C GLY A 260 3.89 -22.73 -4.75
N ASP A 261 4.99 -22.28 -4.15
CA ASP A 261 5.07 -21.91 -2.75
C ASP A 261 5.16 -20.39 -2.56
N THR A 262 4.75 -19.93 -1.38
CA THR A 262 4.83 -18.50 -1.02
C THR A 262 6.23 -18.15 -0.56
N ILE A 263 7.01 -17.49 -1.43
CA ILE A 263 8.43 -17.21 -1.21
C ILE A 263 8.63 -15.78 -0.73
N THR A 264 9.38 -15.58 0.35
CA THR A 264 9.63 -14.24 0.91
C THR A 264 10.89 -13.61 0.35
N TYR A 265 10.83 -12.32 0.02
CA TYR A 265 11.99 -11.55 -0.35
C TYR A 265 12.69 -10.95 0.87
N VAL A 266 13.96 -11.28 1.03
CA VAL A 266 14.82 -10.82 2.14
C VAL A 266 16.01 -10.02 1.60
N PRO A 267 16.53 -9.04 2.37
CA PRO A 267 17.75 -8.34 1.99
C PRO A 267 18.96 -9.27 2.03
N GLU A 268 20.01 -8.95 1.26
CA GLU A 268 21.27 -9.70 1.26
C GLU A 268 22.07 -9.47 2.54
N SER A 269 22.07 -8.23 3.05
CA SER A 269 22.62 -7.91 4.36
C SER A 269 21.50 -7.61 5.35
N GLN A 270 21.52 -8.32 6.49
CA GLN A 270 20.59 -8.06 7.59
C GLN A 270 21.00 -6.82 8.40
N ASP A 271 22.31 -6.66 8.65
CA ASP A 271 22.84 -5.47 9.31
C ASP A 271 23.36 -4.49 8.28
N TYR A 272 22.48 -3.55 7.97
CA TYR A 272 22.74 -2.51 7.00
C TYR A 272 23.76 -1.48 7.53
N TYR A 273 23.70 -1.12 8.82
CA TYR A 273 24.57 -0.07 9.38
C TYR A 273 26.01 -0.56 9.58
N ALA A 274 26.24 -1.86 9.56
CA ALA A 274 27.55 -2.48 9.53
C ALA A 274 28.18 -2.57 8.12
N ALA A 275 27.48 -2.13 7.06
CA ALA A 275 28.04 -2.21 5.70
C ALA A 275 29.27 -1.29 5.56
N PRO A 276 30.33 -1.73 4.86
CA PRO A 276 31.49 -0.89 4.58
C PRO A 276 31.08 0.42 3.89
N CYS A 277 31.75 1.52 4.22
CA CYS A 277 31.45 2.84 3.68
C CYS A 277 32.61 3.36 2.83
N THR A 278 32.28 4.04 1.74
CA THR A 278 33.19 4.80 0.89
C THR A 278 32.82 6.28 0.97
N LEU A 279 33.82 7.13 1.20
CA LEU A 279 33.64 8.58 1.14
C LEU A 279 33.41 9.00 -0.31
N ILE A 280 32.26 9.60 -0.58
CA ILE A 280 31.92 10.13 -1.90
C ILE A 280 32.90 11.23 -2.34
N ASP A 281 33.51 11.91 -1.35
CA ASP A 281 34.54 12.94 -1.52
C ASP A 281 35.81 12.40 -2.21
N HIS A 282 36.04 11.09 -2.15
CA HIS A 282 37.18 10.44 -2.79
C HIS A 282 36.87 9.95 -4.22
N LEU A 283 35.62 10.04 -4.67
CA LEU A 283 35.24 9.66 -6.03
C LEU A 283 35.55 10.79 -7.01
N PRO A 284 36.00 10.51 -8.24
CA PRO A 284 36.24 11.56 -9.24
C PRO A 284 34.99 12.44 -9.46
N PRO A 285 35.16 13.77 -9.64
CA PRO A 285 34.04 14.66 -9.96
C PRO A 285 33.46 14.31 -11.34
N ALA A 286 32.19 14.66 -11.55
CA ALA A 286 31.51 14.43 -12.82
C ALA A 286 32.22 15.19 -13.97
N ALA A 287 32.67 14.45 -14.99
CA ALA A 287 33.44 15.02 -16.11
C ALA A 287 32.57 15.38 -17.34
N ALA A 288 31.33 14.86 -17.44
CA ALA A 288 30.31 15.20 -18.44
C ALA A 288 28.96 14.55 -18.07
N ALA A 289 27.87 15.01 -18.72
CA ALA A 289 26.56 14.34 -18.64
C ALA A 289 26.66 12.91 -19.18
N GLN A 290 26.22 11.94 -18.39
CA GLN A 290 26.20 10.54 -18.80
C GLN A 290 25.01 10.24 -19.69
N GLY A 291 25.22 9.32 -20.64
CA GLY A 291 24.12 8.74 -21.40
C GLY A 291 23.13 7.99 -20.48
N PRO A 292 21.92 7.69 -20.99
CA PRO A 292 20.91 6.99 -20.21
C PRO A 292 21.41 5.58 -19.83
N VAL A 293 21.35 5.28 -18.54
CA VAL A 293 21.65 3.96 -18.00
C VAL A 293 20.34 3.22 -17.75
N THR A 294 20.32 1.91 -17.98
CA THR A 294 19.12 1.09 -17.75
C THR A 294 19.35 0.09 -16.62
N GLY A 295 18.32 -0.05 -15.79
CA GLY A 295 18.28 -1.01 -14.69
C GLY A 295 17.30 -2.15 -14.99
N ARG A 296 17.57 -3.33 -14.44
CA ARG A 296 16.58 -4.43 -14.37
C ARG A 296 16.67 -5.16 -13.05
N VAL A 297 15.55 -5.70 -12.58
CA VAL A 297 15.54 -6.56 -11.40
C VAL A 297 15.96 -7.98 -11.78
N VAL A 298 16.89 -8.55 -11.03
CA VAL A 298 17.38 -9.93 -11.16
C VAL A 298 17.01 -10.68 -9.88
N ILE A 299 16.21 -11.74 -10.03
CA ILE A 299 15.72 -12.55 -8.92
C ILE A 299 16.74 -13.63 -8.58
N GLY A 300 17.08 -13.77 -7.30
CA GLY A 300 17.97 -14.81 -6.79
C GLY A 300 17.26 -16.17 -6.63
N PRO A 301 18.03 -17.24 -6.35
CA PRO A 301 17.48 -18.57 -6.10
C PRO A 301 16.66 -18.60 -4.79
N VAL A 302 15.77 -19.58 -4.70
CA VAL A 302 14.98 -19.85 -3.49
C VAL A 302 15.78 -20.73 -2.55
N VAL A 303 15.90 -20.33 -1.29
CA VAL A 303 16.53 -21.08 -0.20
C VAL A 303 15.62 -20.98 1.02
N ASP A 304 15.17 -22.13 1.55
CA ASP A 304 14.31 -22.22 2.74
C ASP A 304 13.09 -21.29 2.73
N GLY A 305 12.39 -21.22 1.60
CA GLY A 305 11.20 -20.37 1.44
C GLY A 305 11.49 -18.86 1.36
N THR A 306 12.76 -18.47 1.22
CA THR A 306 13.20 -17.09 1.04
C THR A 306 14.03 -16.93 -0.23
N ARG A 307 14.18 -15.69 -0.72
CA ARG A 307 15.11 -15.33 -1.79
C ARG A 307 15.53 -13.89 -1.70
N THR A 308 16.65 -13.56 -2.36
CA THR A 308 17.10 -12.19 -2.54
C THR A 308 16.78 -11.70 -3.95
N ALA A 309 16.91 -10.40 -4.19
CA ALA A 309 16.82 -9.82 -5.52
C ALA A 309 17.78 -8.64 -5.63
N ARG A 310 18.26 -8.39 -6.85
CA ARG A 310 19.24 -7.35 -7.16
C ARG A 310 18.73 -6.43 -8.24
N ILE A 311 19.11 -5.16 -8.21
CA ILE A 311 19.04 -4.29 -9.37
C ILE A 311 20.37 -4.42 -10.11
N ALA A 312 20.31 -4.84 -11.37
CA ALA A 312 21.44 -4.87 -12.29
C ALA A 312 21.38 -3.62 -13.17
N VAL A 313 22.42 -2.79 -13.10
CA VAL A 313 22.55 -1.56 -13.88
C VAL A 313 23.73 -1.71 -14.83
N THR A 314 23.53 -1.54 -16.14
CA THR A 314 24.58 -1.75 -17.15
C THR A 314 24.93 -0.46 -17.88
N HIS A 315 26.22 -0.13 -17.92
CA HIS A 315 26.78 1.01 -18.66
C HIS A 315 28.12 0.61 -19.29
N ASP A 316 28.33 0.93 -20.56
CA ASP A 316 29.56 0.62 -21.32
C ASP A 316 30.05 -0.82 -21.17
N GLY A 317 29.12 -1.78 -21.28
CA GLY A 317 29.41 -3.22 -21.17
C GLY A 317 29.75 -3.72 -19.76
N THR A 318 29.79 -2.83 -18.77
CA THR A 318 30.01 -3.19 -17.35
C THR A 318 28.68 -3.17 -16.60
N THR A 319 28.48 -4.14 -15.68
CA THR A 319 27.25 -4.23 -14.89
C THR A 319 27.54 -4.11 -13.39
N ALA A 320 26.83 -3.20 -12.73
CA ALA A 320 26.80 -3.08 -11.28
C ALA A 320 25.58 -3.83 -10.74
N HIS A 321 25.75 -4.52 -9.61
CA HIS A 321 24.68 -5.23 -8.91
C HIS A 321 24.48 -4.63 -7.53
N LEU A 322 23.22 -4.39 -7.17
CA LEU A 322 22.83 -3.74 -5.93
C LEU A 322 21.68 -4.51 -5.29
N ASP A 323 21.71 -4.71 -3.97
CA ASP A 323 20.63 -5.37 -3.24
C ASP A 323 19.34 -4.55 -3.35
N LEU A 324 18.27 -5.18 -3.85
CA LEU A 324 16.96 -4.55 -3.96
C LEU A 324 16.41 -4.20 -2.57
N GLY A 325 16.63 -5.04 -1.56
CA GLY A 325 16.20 -4.77 -0.19
C GLY A 325 16.84 -3.50 0.37
N GLN A 326 18.12 -3.27 0.08
CA GLN A 326 18.83 -2.03 0.43
C GLN A 326 18.29 -0.82 -0.32
N ALA A 327 18.07 -0.95 -1.63
CA ALA A 327 17.51 0.11 -2.47
C ALA A 327 16.13 0.58 -1.96
N LEU A 328 15.26 -0.37 -1.63
CA LEU A 328 13.94 -0.12 -1.04
C LEU A 328 14.03 0.52 0.35
N ARG A 329 15.02 0.11 1.16
CA ARG A 329 15.28 0.73 2.46
C ARG A 329 15.74 2.18 2.30
N GLY A 330 16.69 2.44 1.40
CA GLY A 330 17.19 3.78 1.10
C GLY A 330 16.08 4.73 0.67
N HIS A 331 15.18 4.27 -0.21
CA HIS A 331 13.97 5.03 -0.59
C HIS A 331 13.10 5.39 0.62
N ARG A 332 12.78 4.42 1.47
CA ARG A 332 11.90 4.65 2.63
C ARG A 332 12.46 5.70 3.60
N PHE A 333 13.77 5.72 3.83
CA PHE A 333 14.43 6.62 4.78
C PHE A 333 14.94 7.95 4.17
N ALA A 334 14.93 8.11 2.84
CA ALA A 334 15.34 9.36 2.21
C ALA A 334 14.38 10.51 2.57
N HIS A 335 14.88 11.68 2.92
CA HIS A 335 14.06 12.88 3.11
C HIS A 335 13.55 13.42 1.77
N GLN A 336 12.40 14.09 1.78
CA GLN A 336 11.90 14.86 0.63
C GLN A 336 11.86 16.33 1.04
N THR A 337 12.44 17.20 0.23
CA THR A 337 12.37 18.65 0.47
C THR A 337 11.24 19.24 -0.36
N ALA A 338 10.38 20.05 0.25
CA ALA A 338 9.40 20.82 -0.49
C ALA A 338 10.10 21.94 -1.28
N ALA A 339 9.55 22.31 -2.44
CA ALA A 339 10.11 23.30 -3.36
C ALA A 339 10.26 24.73 -2.78
N THR A 340 9.82 24.98 -1.54
CA THR A 340 9.72 26.32 -0.93
C THR A 340 10.84 26.69 0.04
N ASP A 341 11.77 25.79 0.38
CA ASP A 341 12.87 26.15 1.27
C ASP A 341 13.97 26.88 0.49
N ALA A 342 13.87 28.21 0.51
CA ALA A 342 14.90 29.09 -0.02
C ALA A 342 16.17 29.02 0.85
N ALA A 343 17.29 28.59 0.27
CA ALA A 343 18.58 28.58 0.96
C ALA A 343 19.75 29.08 0.09
N THR A 344 20.78 29.58 0.78
CA THR A 344 21.88 30.43 0.29
C THR A 344 23.22 29.69 0.09
N VAL A 345 23.99 30.15 -0.90
CA VAL A 345 25.24 29.59 -1.49
C VAL A 345 26.29 29.00 -0.52
N GLY A 346 26.65 27.72 -0.76
CA GLY A 346 27.84 26.99 -0.32
C GLY A 346 28.29 25.99 -1.41
N ASN A 347 29.56 25.57 -1.42
CA ASN A 347 30.15 24.73 -2.48
C ASN A 347 29.51 23.34 -2.57
N THR A 348 28.56 23.14 -3.49
CA THR A 348 28.00 21.81 -3.79
C THR A 348 28.90 21.06 -4.76
N ARG A 349 29.30 19.85 -4.41
CA ARG A 349 30.05 18.94 -5.31
C ARG A 349 29.08 18.05 -6.06
N THR A 350 29.31 17.84 -7.36
CA THR A 350 28.56 16.84 -8.13
C THR A 350 29.38 15.56 -8.28
N ALA A 351 28.79 14.44 -7.87
CA ALA A 351 29.35 13.11 -8.06
C ALA A 351 28.74 12.43 -9.29
N GLU A 352 29.57 11.64 -9.97
CA GLU A 352 29.20 10.92 -11.17
C GLU A 352 28.39 9.65 -10.81
N LEU A 353 27.19 9.48 -11.38
CA LEU A 353 26.21 8.44 -11.05
C LEU A 353 26.74 7.01 -11.18
N TRP A 354 27.30 6.65 -12.33
CA TRP A 354 27.88 5.33 -12.58
C TRP A 354 29.07 5.03 -11.66
N THR A 355 29.93 6.01 -11.39
CA THR A 355 31.01 5.86 -10.41
C THR A 355 30.45 5.62 -9.01
N ALA A 356 29.40 6.34 -8.62
CA ALA A 356 28.71 6.09 -7.36
C ALA A 356 28.10 4.68 -7.29
N LEU A 357 27.45 4.21 -8.36
CA LEU A 357 26.85 2.87 -8.42
C LEU A 357 27.86 1.73 -8.33
N ARG A 358 29.09 1.94 -8.80
CA ARG A 358 30.20 0.96 -8.75
C ARG A 358 31.06 1.05 -7.51
N ALA A 359 30.91 2.09 -6.69
CA ALA A 359 31.73 2.26 -5.50
C ALA A 359 31.57 1.05 -4.55
N PRO A 360 32.66 0.62 -3.88
CA PRO A 360 32.57 -0.44 -2.89
C PRO A 360 31.78 0.04 -1.67
N GLY A 361 30.90 -0.81 -1.15
CA GLY A 361 30.10 -0.47 0.03
C GLY A 361 29.02 0.61 -0.22
N LEU A 362 28.62 1.25 0.87
CA LEU A 362 27.70 2.39 0.87
C LEU A 362 28.47 3.71 0.75
N LEU A 363 27.82 4.73 0.20
CA LEU A 363 28.37 6.06 0.05
C LEU A 363 27.93 6.96 1.21
N TRP A 364 28.89 7.66 1.78
CA TRP A 364 28.70 8.65 2.83
C TRP A 364 29.51 9.90 2.47
N THR A 365 29.10 11.06 3.00
CA THR A 365 29.85 12.31 2.89
C THR A 365 30.21 12.82 4.28
N GLN A 366 31.48 13.21 4.47
CA GLN A 366 31.95 13.67 5.77
C GLN A 366 31.48 15.08 6.08
N ASP A 367 31.55 15.98 5.09
CA ASP A 367 31.21 17.40 5.22
C ASP A 367 30.64 17.95 3.90
N GLY A 368 29.61 18.79 4.01
CA GLY A 368 28.99 19.46 2.87
C GLY A 368 27.90 18.65 2.17
N ASP A 369 27.25 19.30 1.20
CA ASP A 369 26.20 18.69 0.40
C ASP A 369 26.81 18.18 -0.93
N VAL A 370 26.56 16.91 -1.26
CA VAL A 370 26.98 16.29 -2.52
C VAL A 370 25.75 15.93 -3.35
N THR A 371 25.70 16.43 -4.58
CA THR A 371 24.62 16.17 -5.52
C THR A 371 24.96 14.99 -6.43
N LEU A 372 23.99 14.11 -6.60
CA LEU A 372 23.97 13.02 -7.58
C LEU A 372 22.83 13.28 -8.56
N GLU A 373 23.17 13.53 -9.82
CA GLU A 373 22.20 13.80 -10.86
C GLU A 373 21.66 12.50 -11.45
N ALA A 374 20.40 12.19 -11.18
CA ALA A 374 19.67 11.05 -11.74
C ALA A 374 18.56 11.50 -12.71
N THR A 375 18.57 12.77 -13.12
CA THR A 375 17.65 13.33 -14.12
C THR A 375 17.77 12.57 -15.44
N GLY A 376 16.63 12.18 -16.01
CA GLY A 376 16.58 11.43 -17.28
C GLY A 376 17.01 9.97 -17.20
N GLN A 377 17.28 9.46 -15.99
CA GLN A 377 17.62 8.06 -15.76
C GLN A 377 16.38 7.21 -15.49
N ASP A 378 16.49 5.91 -15.73
CA ASP A 378 15.43 4.94 -15.40
C ASP A 378 15.15 4.91 -13.88
N ASN A 379 13.89 4.72 -13.49
CA ASN A 379 13.46 4.69 -12.09
C ASN A 379 14.19 3.61 -11.26
N LEU A 380 14.55 2.48 -11.85
CA LEU A 380 15.34 1.45 -11.18
C LEU A 380 16.80 1.88 -10.98
N VAL A 381 17.35 2.72 -11.84
CA VAL A 381 18.70 3.28 -11.66
C VAL A 381 18.70 4.30 -10.51
N ALA A 382 17.69 5.16 -10.45
CA ALA A 382 17.49 6.05 -9.31
C ALA A 382 17.31 5.25 -8.00
N LEU A 383 16.48 4.21 -8.01
CA LEU A 383 16.29 3.34 -6.85
C LEU A 383 17.59 2.61 -6.46
N ALA A 384 18.34 2.10 -7.44
CA ALA A 384 19.66 1.50 -7.22
C ALA A 384 20.62 2.48 -6.54
N LEU A 385 20.66 3.74 -7.00
CA LEU A 385 21.46 4.77 -6.35
C LEU A 385 21.10 4.91 -4.88
N LEU A 386 19.81 4.97 -4.53
CA LEU A 386 19.36 5.04 -3.12
C LEU A 386 19.82 3.84 -2.28
N GLY A 387 20.02 2.67 -2.91
CA GLY A 387 20.60 1.50 -2.26
C GLY A 387 22.11 1.60 -2.01
N ARG A 388 22.81 2.49 -2.71
CA ARG A 388 24.21 2.82 -2.45
C ARG A 388 24.40 3.88 -1.39
N LEU A 389 23.43 4.73 -1.13
CA LEU A 389 23.63 5.82 -0.20
C LEU A 389 23.41 5.32 1.22
N TYR A 390 24.29 5.74 2.14
CA TYR A 390 24.08 5.54 3.56
C TYR A 390 22.82 6.32 4.00
N PRO A 391 21.96 5.80 4.89
CA PRO A 391 20.65 6.34 5.20
C PRO A 391 20.78 7.59 6.06
N ASP A 392 19.64 8.18 6.38
CA ASP A 392 19.48 9.25 7.37
C ASP A 392 20.01 10.63 6.91
N ASN A 393 20.82 10.71 5.85
CA ASN A 393 21.31 11.97 5.25
C ASN A 393 20.99 12.10 3.74
N VAL A 394 20.11 11.26 3.21
CA VAL A 394 19.71 11.29 1.79
C VAL A 394 18.51 12.22 1.61
N VAL A 395 18.58 13.10 0.62
CA VAL A 395 17.52 14.04 0.27
C VAL A 395 17.13 13.86 -1.20
N LEU A 396 15.85 13.60 -1.46
CA LEU A 396 15.28 13.59 -2.81
C LEU A 396 14.79 14.99 -3.16
N ARG A 397 15.14 15.46 -4.37
CA ARG A 397 14.75 16.77 -4.88
C ARG A 397 14.28 16.66 -6.35
N PRO A 398 13.22 17.39 -6.75
CA PRO A 398 12.84 17.47 -8.15
C PRO A 398 13.91 18.21 -8.99
N ALA A 399 14.22 17.68 -10.18
CA ALA A 399 15.17 18.26 -11.12
C ALA A 399 14.67 19.61 -11.64
N GLY A 400 15.58 20.53 -11.93
CA GLY A 400 15.23 21.91 -12.32
C GLY A 400 14.82 22.81 -11.14
N HIS A 401 14.46 22.23 -9.99
CA HIS A 401 14.47 22.95 -8.71
C HIS A 401 15.89 22.95 -8.18
N HIS A 402 16.75 23.78 -8.79
CA HIS A 402 17.98 24.19 -8.15
C HIS A 402 17.62 25.09 -6.95
N ALA A 403 17.14 24.48 -5.86
CA ALA A 403 17.18 25.12 -4.57
C ALA A 403 18.65 25.43 -4.32
N GLY A 404 18.96 26.71 -4.14
CA GLY A 404 20.27 27.15 -3.71
C GLY A 404 20.70 26.39 -2.45
N PRO A 405 22.01 26.22 -2.22
CA PRO A 405 22.57 25.36 -1.18
C PRO A 405 21.94 25.62 0.18
N ALA A 406 21.72 24.56 0.96
CA ALA A 406 21.37 24.74 2.35
C ALA A 406 22.62 25.19 3.12
N ALA A 407 22.46 26.11 4.07
CA ALA A 407 23.52 26.38 5.02
C ALA A 407 23.94 25.03 5.63
N ALA A 408 25.23 24.72 5.52
CA ALA A 408 25.88 24.04 6.62
C ALA A 408 25.56 24.90 7.84
N GLY A 409 24.55 24.49 8.62
CA GLY A 409 24.68 24.69 10.05
C GLY A 409 26.07 24.14 10.33
N THR A 410 26.97 24.97 10.83
CA THR A 410 28.40 24.66 11.00
C THR A 410 28.65 23.51 11.99
N ASN A 411 27.61 22.72 12.29
CA ASN A 411 27.51 21.55 13.14
C ASN A 411 26.47 20.51 12.65
N GLY A 412 25.97 20.58 11.40
CA GLY A 412 25.02 19.61 10.83
C GLY A 412 25.73 18.54 9.98
N PRO A 413 25.25 17.28 9.95
CA PRO A 413 25.87 16.23 9.15
C PRO A 413 25.77 16.55 7.65
N GLY A 414 26.78 16.16 6.86
CA GLY A 414 26.76 16.31 5.40
C GLY A 414 25.61 15.52 4.75
N ARG A 415 25.09 16.02 3.61
CA ARG A 415 23.90 15.46 2.94
C ARG A 415 24.21 14.96 1.53
N LEU A 416 23.51 13.90 1.14
CA LEU A 416 23.53 13.35 -0.22
C LEU A 416 22.22 13.73 -0.91
N ILE A 417 22.29 14.64 -1.88
CA ILE A 417 21.13 15.15 -2.62
C ILE A 417 21.01 14.37 -3.93
N VAL A 418 19.84 13.76 -4.17
CA VAL A 418 19.53 13.05 -5.41
C VAL A 418 18.50 13.86 -6.20
N ASP A 419 18.94 14.38 -7.35
CA ASP A 419 18.07 15.10 -8.27
C ASP A 419 17.35 14.11 -9.19
N LEU A 420 16.01 14.12 -9.14
CA LEU A 420 15.12 13.21 -9.85
C LEU A 420 14.16 13.99 -10.76
N PRO A 421 13.75 13.47 -11.94
CA PRO A 421 12.82 14.18 -12.81
C PRO A 421 11.50 14.52 -12.10
N ASP A 422 11.02 15.75 -12.32
CA ASP A 422 9.70 16.19 -11.88
C ASP A 422 8.66 15.88 -12.97
N HIS A 423 7.93 14.77 -12.81
CA HIS A 423 6.97 14.34 -13.82
C HIS A 423 5.69 15.19 -13.85
N ASP A 424 5.38 15.98 -12.81
CA ASP A 424 4.20 16.89 -12.81
C ASP A 424 4.41 18.12 -13.71
N VAL A 425 5.66 18.44 -14.06
CA VAL A 425 6.00 19.57 -14.96
C VAL A 425 6.01 19.14 -16.43
N MET A 426 6.34 17.87 -16.74
CA MET A 426 6.35 17.36 -18.11
C MET A 426 4.95 17.24 -18.72
N GLU A 427 3.93 16.82 -17.96
CA GLU A 427 2.55 16.75 -18.49
C GLU A 427 1.94 18.12 -18.83
N ARG A 428 2.43 19.21 -18.20
CA ARG A 428 1.97 20.58 -18.52
C ARG A 428 2.60 21.16 -19.78
N GLN A 429 3.73 20.64 -20.24
CA GLN A 429 4.40 21.13 -21.45
C GLN A 429 3.83 20.55 -22.75
N ASP A 430 3.06 19.45 -22.66
CA ASP A 430 2.42 18.79 -23.82
C ASP A 430 0.95 19.21 -24.06
N SER A 431 0.46 20.23 -23.35
CA SER A 431 -0.83 20.85 -23.73
C SER A 431 -0.63 21.80 -24.92
N PRO A 432 -1.23 21.52 -26.10
CA PRO A 432 -1.12 22.44 -27.22
C PRO A 432 -1.79 23.77 -26.85
N LEU A 433 -1.09 24.86 -27.12
CA LEU A 433 -1.62 26.22 -27.08
C LEU A 433 -2.95 26.24 -27.85
N GLU A 434 -4.06 26.40 -27.14
CA GLU A 434 -5.33 26.77 -27.74
C GLU A 434 -5.14 28.15 -28.40
N THR A 435 -5.03 28.14 -29.73
CA THR A 435 -5.14 29.34 -30.56
C THR A 435 -6.53 29.94 -30.40
N GLN A 436 -6.56 31.21 -29.99
CA GLN A 436 -7.73 32.10 -29.99
C GLN A 436 -8.35 32.29 -31.37
#